data_AF-A0A520UC58-F1
#
_entry.id   AF-A0A520UC58-F1
#
_cell.length_a   1.000
_cell.length_b   1.000
_cell.length_c   1.000
_cell.angle_alpha   90.00
_cell.angle_beta   90.00
_cell.angle_gamma   90.00
#
_symmetry.space_group_name_H-M   'P 1'
#
loop_
_entity.id
_entity.type
_entity.pdbx_description
1 polymer ?
#
loop_
_entity_poly.entity_id
_entity_poly.type
_entity_poly.pdbx_seq_one_letter_code
_entity_poly.pdbx_strand_id
1 'polypeptide(L)'
;MISLKDIENIQNEWGTNLVKIGSLKNDLKVCEKETEEMIARLYGFESGNVLFKPTKAKDSQFRLNFEGAKSYFIGQNPNFSEDKGFALQPWTNVRFENASV
;
A
#
# COMPACT_ATOMS: atom_id res chain seq x y z
N MET A 1 -11.24 -13.30 18.08
CA MET A 1 -11.75 -13.87 16.81
C MET A 1 -12.03 -12.70 15.89
N ILE A 2 -11.59 -12.76 14.63
CA ILE A 2 -11.82 -11.69 13.64
C ILE A 2 -13.21 -11.91 13.02
N SER A 3 -14.04 -10.87 12.94
CA SER A 3 -15.38 -10.93 12.34
C SER A 3 -15.37 -10.49 10.87
N LEU A 4 -16.43 -10.82 10.12
CA LEU A 4 -16.63 -10.30 8.76
C LEU A 4 -16.61 -8.77 8.74
N LYS A 5 -17.18 -8.13 9.77
CA LYS A 5 -17.21 -6.67 9.86
C LYS A 5 -15.80 -6.08 10.00
N ASP A 6 -14.92 -6.75 10.74
CA ASP A 6 -13.53 -6.33 10.86
C ASP A 6 -12.80 -6.40 9.52
N ILE A 7 -13.05 -7.47 8.74
CA ILE A 7 -12.50 -7.64 7.40
C ILE A 7 -12.97 -6.51 6.47
N GLU A 8 -14.28 -6.27 6.40
CA GLU A 8 -14.87 -5.21 5.56
C GLU A 8 -14.34 -3.82 5.94
N ASN A 9 -14.19 -3.55 7.23
CA ASN A 9 -13.68 -2.27 7.71
C ASN A 9 -12.22 -2.04 7.26
N ILE A 10 -11.35 -3.04 7.41
CA ILE A 10 -9.94 -2.94 7.00
C ILE A 10 -9.80 -2.88 5.47
N GLN A 11 -10.63 -3.61 4.72
CA GLN A 11 -10.68 -3.51 3.26
C GLN A 11 -11.05 -2.10 2.80
N ASN A 12 -12.12 -1.54 3.37
CA ASN A 12 -12.52 -0.16 3.07
C ASN A 12 -11.42 0.85 3.44
N GLU A 13 -10.79 0.69 4.61
CA GLU A 13 -9.67 1.54 5.04
C GLU A 13 -8.51 1.49 4.04
N TRP A 14 -8.10 0.29 3.59
CA TRP A 14 -7.05 0.14 2.58
C TRP A 14 -7.41 0.83 1.26
N GLY A 15 -8.63 0.61 0.77
CA GLY A 15 -9.11 1.18 -0.49
C GLY A 15 -9.22 2.72 -0.45
N THR A 16 -9.75 3.27 0.64
CA THR A 16 -9.84 4.71 0.86
C THR A 16 -8.46 5.36 0.94
N ASN A 17 -7.51 4.76 1.66
CA ASN A 17 -6.15 5.29 1.76
C ASN A 17 -5.44 5.27 0.39
N LEU A 18 -5.60 4.21 -0.41
CA LEU A 18 -5.01 4.14 -1.75
C LEU A 18 -5.45 5.32 -2.64
N VAL A 19 -6.76 5.60 -2.69
CA VAL A 19 -7.31 6.71 -3.48
C VAL A 19 -6.87 8.06 -2.90
N LYS A 20 -6.86 8.20 -1.56
CA LYS A 20 -6.39 9.41 -0.87
C LYS A 20 -4.93 9.72 -1.26
N ILE A 21 -4.03 8.77 -1.13
CA ILE A 21 -2.61 8.91 -1.49
C ILE A 21 -2.46 9.34 -2.96
N GLY A 22 -3.19 8.70 -3.88
CA GLY A 22 -3.17 9.05 -5.31
C GLY A 22 -3.64 10.46 -5.61
N SER A 23 -4.64 10.97 -4.87
CA SER A 23 -5.12 12.35 -5.01
C SER A 23 -4.10 13.40 -4.56
N LEU A 24 -3.17 12.99 -3.68
CA LEU A 24 -2.11 13.84 -3.11
C LEU A 24 -0.82 13.84 -3.94
N LYS A 25 -0.78 13.22 -5.12
CA LYS A 25 0.45 13.08 -5.94
C LYS A 25 1.19 14.38 -6.28
N ASN A 26 0.53 15.53 -6.17
CA ASN A 26 1.12 16.85 -6.42
C ASN A 26 1.73 17.49 -5.15
N ASP A 27 1.46 16.94 -3.96
CA ASP A 27 2.05 17.33 -2.69
C ASP A 27 2.81 16.12 -2.12
N LEU A 28 4.06 15.97 -2.53
CA LEU A 28 4.88 14.80 -2.20
C LEU A 28 5.06 14.61 -0.69
N LYS A 29 5.14 15.70 0.08
CA LYS A 29 5.35 15.62 1.53
C LYS A 29 4.12 15.05 2.23
N VAL A 30 2.93 15.50 1.84
CA VAL A 30 1.68 14.97 2.40
C VAL A 30 1.43 13.55 1.88
N CYS A 31 1.72 13.28 0.61
CA CYS A 31 1.62 11.96 0.00
C CYS A 31 2.51 10.92 0.72
N GLU A 32 3.76 11.28 1.02
CA GLU A 32 4.69 10.43 1.76
C GLU A 32 4.16 10.14 3.16
N LYS A 33 3.79 11.17 3.92
CA LYS A 33 3.25 11.01 5.27
C LYS A 33 2.03 10.08 5.30
N GLU A 34 1.07 10.28 4.40
CA GLU A 34 -0.16 9.46 4.34
C GLU A 34 0.13 8.02 3.93
N THR A 35 1.14 7.81 3.08
CA THR A 35 1.63 6.47 2.72
C THR A 35 2.26 5.77 3.92
N GLU A 36 3.08 6.50 4.68
CA GLU A 36 3.74 5.98 5.88
C GLU A 36 2.71 5.58 6.96
N GLU A 37 1.71 6.44 7.20
CA GLU A 37 0.62 6.17 8.14
C GLU A 37 -0.19 4.93 7.71
N MET A 38 -0.55 4.82 6.42
CA MET A 38 -1.24 3.63 5.89
C MET A 38 -0.41 2.35 6.09
N ILE A 39 0.90 2.39 5.78
CA ILE A 39 1.76 1.21 5.89
C ILE A 39 1.93 0.79 7.35
N ALA A 40 2.23 1.74 8.25
CA ALA A 40 2.40 1.45 9.67
C ALA A 40 1.12 0.86 10.29
N ARG A 41 -0.05 1.32 9.83
CA ARG A 41 -1.35 0.87 10.31
C ARG A 41 -1.75 -0.51 9.78
N LEU A 42 -1.55 -0.76 8.49
CA LEU A 42 -2.14 -1.92 7.81
C LEU A 42 -1.15 -3.07 7.57
N TYR A 43 0.14 -2.85 7.77
CA TYR A 43 1.18 -3.86 7.53
C TYR A 43 1.97 -4.13 8.81
N GLY A 44 2.18 -5.41 9.12
CA GLY A 44 2.85 -5.87 10.33
C GLY A 44 4.37 -5.73 10.34
N PHE A 45 4.94 -4.68 9.74
CA PHE A 45 6.40 -4.50 9.67
C PHE A 45 7.07 -4.31 11.05
N GLU A 46 6.32 -3.87 12.06
CA GLU A 46 6.79 -3.84 13.45
C GLU A 46 6.98 -5.24 14.06
N SER A 47 6.31 -6.26 13.50
CA SER A 47 6.41 -7.66 13.95
C SER A 47 7.49 -8.45 13.21
N GLY A 48 8.20 -7.83 12.27
CA GLY A 48 9.27 -8.44 11.48
C GLY A 48 9.08 -8.26 9.97
N ASN A 49 9.84 -9.04 9.19
CA ASN A 49 9.75 -8.98 7.74
C ASN A 49 8.40 -9.50 7.22
N VAL A 50 7.83 -8.80 6.24
CA VAL A 50 6.58 -9.21 5.58
C VAL A 50 6.90 -9.65 4.15
N LEU A 51 6.39 -10.80 3.72
CA LEU A 51 6.49 -11.26 2.32
C LEU A 51 5.49 -10.50 1.42
N PHE A 52 5.58 -9.17 1.39
CA PHE A 52 4.75 -8.35 0.54
C PHE A 52 5.23 -8.50 -0.92
N LYS A 53 4.43 -9.21 -1.73
CA LYS A 53 4.67 -9.40 -3.16
C LYS A 53 3.85 -8.40 -3.97
N PRO A 54 4.44 -7.32 -4.51
CA PRO A 54 3.68 -6.35 -5.27
C PRO A 54 3.29 -6.87 -6.64
N THR A 55 2.13 -6.43 -7.16
CA THR A 55 1.58 -6.97 -8.42
C THR A 55 2.32 -6.48 -9.67
N LYS A 56 3.01 -5.34 -9.58
CA LYS A 56 3.77 -4.74 -10.69
C LYS A 56 5.29 -4.92 -10.59
N ALA A 57 5.77 -5.74 -9.65
CA ALA A 57 7.19 -6.00 -9.46
C ALA A 57 7.61 -7.31 -10.15
N LYS A 58 8.65 -7.22 -10.99
CA LYS A 58 9.21 -8.35 -11.76
C LYS A 58 10.61 -8.73 -11.27
N ASP A 59 11.47 -7.73 -11.06
CA ASP A 59 12.91 -7.98 -10.84
C ASP A 59 13.19 -8.29 -9.38
N SER A 60 12.69 -7.45 -8.48
CA SER A 60 12.67 -7.73 -7.04
C SER A 60 11.24 -8.10 -6.66
N GLN A 61 10.96 -9.38 -6.44
CA GLN A 61 9.56 -9.82 -6.28
C GLN A 61 8.93 -9.46 -4.93
N PHE A 62 9.74 -9.21 -3.89
CA PHE A 62 9.26 -8.97 -2.54
C PHE A 62 9.76 -7.63 -2.00
N ARG A 63 8.96 -7.02 -1.13
CA ARG A 63 9.29 -5.83 -0.34
C ARG A 63 9.22 -6.22 1.13
N LEU A 64 10.37 -6.64 1.68
CA LEU A 64 10.43 -7.28 3.00
C LEU A 64 10.22 -6.33 4.18
N ASN A 65 10.46 -5.03 3.96
CA ASN A 65 10.44 -4.02 4.98
C ASN A 65 9.58 -2.81 4.57
N PHE A 66 9.39 -1.91 5.53
CA PHE A 66 8.62 -0.68 5.39
C PHE A 66 9.04 0.16 4.18
N GLU A 67 10.34 0.40 4.01
CA GLU A 67 10.88 1.20 2.90
C GLU A 67 10.60 0.58 1.52
N GLY A 68 10.61 -0.76 1.44
CA GLY A 68 10.21 -1.46 0.23
C GLY A 68 8.73 -1.30 -0.07
N ALA A 69 7.86 -1.41 0.94
CA ALA A 69 6.43 -1.19 0.74
C ALA A 69 6.14 0.26 0.34
N LYS A 70 6.80 1.23 0.99
CA LYS A 70 6.71 2.66 0.65
C LYS A 70 7.09 2.89 -0.80
N SER A 71 8.24 2.34 -1.21
CA SER A 71 8.69 2.38 -2.61
C SER A 71 7.62 1.85 -3.57
N TYR A 72 7.00 0.71 -3.27
CA TYR A 72 5.96 0.19 -4.17
C TYR A 72 4.78 1.14 -4.32
N PHE A 73 4.32 1.77 -3.23
CA PHE A 73 3.15 2.65 -3.27
C PHE A 73 3.44 4.00 -3.94
N ILE A 74 4.58 4.64 -3.67
CA ILE A 74 4.87 6.02 -4.13
C ILE A 74 6.18 6.19 -4.90
N GLY A 75 6.90 5.11 -5.17
CA GLY A 75 8.16 5.10 -5.90
C GLY A 75 9.31 5.77 -5.15
N GLN A 76 10.17 6.45 -5.89
CA GLN A 76 11.24 7.33 -5.38
C GLN A 76 12.32 6.64 -4.53
N ASN A 77 12.46 5.31 -4.63
CA ASN A 77 13.51 4.57 -3.96
C ASN A 77 14.47 3.93 -4.99
N PRO A 78 15.75 4.33 -5.03
CA PRO A 78 16.71 3.77 -6.00
C PRO A 78 16.98 2.29 -5.81
N ASN A 79 16.76 1.73 -4.61
CA ASN A 79 16.90 0.30 -4.34
C ASN A 79 15.81 -0.54 -5.01
N PHE A 80 14.71 0.10 -5.46
CA PHE A 80 13.58 -0.53 -6.12
C PHE A 80 13.14 0.30 -7.33
N SER A 81 14.07 0.54 -8.26
CA SER A 81 13.89 1.44 -9.40
C SER A 81 12.74 1.07 -10.36
N GLU A 82 12.26 -0.18 -10.33
CA GLU A 82 11.06 -0.65 -11.05
C GLU A 82 9.76 -0.06 -10.49
N ASP A 83 9.74 0.34 -9.21
CA ASP A 83 8.56 0.87 -8.55
C ASP A 83 8.27 2.30 -9.04
N LYS A 84 7.16 2.48 -9.75
CA LYS A 84 6.71 3.77 -10.31
C LYS A 84 5.62 4.45 -9.49
N GLY A 85 5.34 3.94 -8.29
CA GLY A 85 4.26 4.39 -7.42
C GLY A 85 2.91 3.83 -7.85
N PHE A 86 2.52 2.69 -7.26
CA PHE A 86 1.22 2.06 -7.50
C PHE A 86 0.04 2.96 -7.09
N ALA A 87 0.15 3.68 -5.98
CA ALA A 87 -0.89 4.59 -5.50
C ALA A 87 -1.01 5.86 -6.36
N LEU A 88 0.06 6.25 -7.07
CA LEU A 88 0.10 7.47 -7.89
C LEU A 88 -0.60 7.32 -9.26
N GLN A 89 -1.05 6.11 -9.58
CA GLN A 89 -1.94 5.88 -10.73
C GLN A 89 -3.29 6.59 -10.47
N PRO A 90 -4.07 6.91 -11.52
CA PRO A 90 -5.31 7.67 -11.39
C PRO A 90 -6.48 6.82 -10.87
N TRP A 91 -6.28 6.10 -9.75
CA TRP A 91 -7.33 5.35 -9.07
C TRP A 91 -8.35 6.32 -8.48
N THR A 92 -9.62 6.11 -8.80
CA THR A 92 -10.73 6.92 -8.27
C THR A 92 -11.60 6.14 -7.30
N ASN A 93 -11.54 4.80 -7.33
CA ASN A 93 -12.31 3.94 -6.46
C ASN A 93 -11.66 2.55 -6.33
N VAL A 94 -11.90 1.87 -5.20
CA VAL A 94 -11.48 0.49 -4.94
C VAL A 94 -12.69 -0.31 -4.46
N ARG A 95 -12.92 -1.49 -5.05
CA ARG A 95 -14.00 -2.40 -4.66
C ARG A 95 -13.42 -3.77 -4.30
N PHE A 96 -13.88 -4.32 -3.19
CA PHE A 96 -13.54 -5.67 -2.75
C PHE A 96 -14.67 -6.64 -3.08
N GLU A 97 -14.31 -7.86 -3.43
CA GLU A 97 -15.24 -8.98 -3.65
C GLU A 97 -14.64 -10.21 -2.99
N ASN A 98 -15.24 -10.63 -1.88
CA ASN A 98 -14.73 -11.75 -1.10
C ASN A 98 -15.27 -13.07 -1.68
N ALA A 99 -14.37 -13.92 -2.18
CA ALA A 99 -14.74 -15.23 -2.72
C ALA A 99 -15.13 -16.26 -1.64
N SER A 100 -14.71 -16.03 -0.39
CA SER A 100 -15.08 -16.81 0.81
C SER A 100 -14.81 -15.94 2.04
N VAL A 101 -15.68 -16.02 3.05
CA VAL A 101 -15.54 -15.36 4.36
C VAL A 101 -16.04 -16.26 5.48
#